data_AF-A0A1G6KJT5-F1
#
_entry.id   AF-A0A1G6KJT5-F1
#
_cell.length_a   1.000
_cell.length_b   1.000
_cell.length_c   1.000
_cell.angle_alpha   90.00
_cell.angle_beta   90.00
_cell.angle_gamma   90.00
#
_symmetry.space_group_name_H-M   'P 1'
#
loop_
_entity.id
_entity.type
_entity.pdbx_description
1 polymer ?
#
loop_
_entity_poly.entity_id
_entity_poly.type
_entity_poly.pdbx_seq_one_letter_code
_entity_poly.pdbx_strand_id
1 'polypeptide(L)'
;MYLAADYRNVIKVNDAVYYATWLEYFDSVLIHNLLFPDTAYSLLGFMKINNTFFIAVQQPFIQGASADLSDINMLLTYNGFSNIKRQDYFNDEFGLLLEDMHDENVIAKENSLFFIDTVFYILKR
;
A
#
# COMPACT_ATOMS: atom_id res chain seq x y z
N MET A 1 -3.44 5.96 12.54
CA MET A 1 -2.17 6.50 12.01
C MET A 1 -1.71 7.63 12.94
N TYR A 2 -0.42 7.74 13.22
CA TYR A 2 0.16 8.79 14.05
C TYR A 2 1.35 9.42 13.33
N LEU A 3 1.49 10.74 13.37
CA LEU A 3 2.71 11.40 12.90
C LEU A 3 3.84 11.11 13.89
N ALA A 4 4.96 10.58 13.41
CA ALA A 4 6.12 10.31 14.25
C ALA A 4 6.76 11.61 14.74
N ALA A 5 7.49 11.53 15.87
CA ALA A 5 8.12 12.70 16.48
C ALA A 5 9.18 13.38 15.58
N ASP A 6 9.64 12.69 14.54
CA ASP A 6 10.57 13.25 13.54
C ASP A 6 9.89 14.15 12.49
N TYR A 7 8.54 14.19 12.46
CA TYR A 7 7.73 14.89 11.47
C TYR A 7 8.00 14.50 10.01
N ARG A 8 8.69 13.37 9.80
CA ARG A 8 9.09 12.84 8.49
C ARG A 8 8.41 11.53 8.17
N ASN A 9 7.83 10.87 9.16
CA ASN A 9 7.23 9.56 9.02
C ASN A 9 5.87 9.48 9.71
N VAL A 10 5.04 8.56 9.26
CA VAL A 10 3.81 8.14 9.94
C VAL A 10 3.97 6.72 10.49
N ILE A 11 3.35 6.47 11.63
CA ILE A 11 3.22 5.16 12.25
C ILE A 11 1.81 4.63 11.97
N LYS A 12 1.72 3.46 11.35
CA LYS A 12 0.48 2.73 11.10
C LYS A 12 0.44 1.49 11.98
N VAL A 13 -0.75 1.20 12.51
CA VAL A 13 -1.03 0.00 13.29
C VAL A 13 -2.09 -0.78 12.52
N ASN A 14 -1.81 -2.04 12.21
CA ASN A 14 -2.65 -2.87 11.34
C ASN A 14 -2.87 -4.24 11.98
N ASP A 15 -4.10 -4.75 11.94
CA ASP A 15 -4.49 -6.08 12.45
C ASP A 15 -4.55 -7.15 11.35
N ALA A 16 -4.15 -6.79 10.13
CA ALA A 16 -4.19 -7.58 8.91
C ALA A 16 -5.60 -8.07 8.54
N VAL A 17 -6.66 -7.35 8.91
CA VAL A 17 -8.05 -7.79 8.65
C VAL A 17 -8.40 -7.98 7.18
N TYR A 18 -7.67 -7.33 6.27
CA TYR A 18 -7.81 -7.50 4.81
C TYR A 18 -7.24 -8.82 4.30
N TYR A 19 -6.47 -9.55 5.11
CA TYR A 19 -5.74 -10.74 4.69
C TYR A 19 -6.22 -11.96 5.46
N ALA A 20 -6.23 -13.13 4.81
CA ALA A 20 -6.59 -14.38 5.48
C ALA A 20 -5.49 -14.87 6.42
N THR A 21 -4.23 -14.53 6.11
CA THR A 21 -3.06 -14.90 6.92
C THR A 21 -2.07 -13.74 7.07
N TRP A 22 -1.25 -13.79 8.13
CA TRP A 22 -0.12 -12.86 8.29
C TRP A 22 0.89 -12.97 7.16
N LEU A 23 1.05 -14.16 6.55
CA LEU A 23 1.94 -14.33 5.40
C LEU A 23 1.49 -13.46 4.22
N GLU A 24 0.21 -13.46 3.89
CA GLU A 24 -0.35 -12.61 2.83
C GLU A 24 -0.17 -11.12 3.13
N TYR A 25 -0.34 -10.70 4.38
CA TYR A 25 -0.03 -9.33 4.80
C TYR A 25 1.45 -8.98 4.54
N PHE A 26 2.38 -9.85 4.95
CA PHE A 26 3.81 -9.63 4.75
C PHE A 26 4.21 -9.64 3.28
N ASP A 27 3.62 -10.53 2.47
CA ASP A 27 3.80 -10.55 1.03
C ASP A 27 3.33 -9.23 0.41
N SER A 28 2.17 -8.71 0.84
CA SER A 28 1.67 -7.41 0.37
C SER A 28 2.60 -6.26 0.73
N VAL A 29 3.14 -6.23 1.96
CA VAL A 29 4.12 -5.21 2.38
C VAL A 29 5.42 -5.33 1.59
N LEU A 30 5.89 -6.54 1.34
CA LEU A 30 7.10 -6.79 0.55
C LEU A 30 6.93 -6.28 -0.89
N ILE A 31 5.80 -6.61 -1.53
CA ILE A 31 5.47 -6.17 -2.89
C ILE A 31 5.34 -4.65 -2.93
N HIS A 32 4.68 -4.03 -1.94
CA HIS A 32 4.62 -2.57 -1.83
C HIS A 32 6.02 -1.96 -1.80
N ASN A 33 6.90 -2.44 -0.93
CA ASN A 33 8.25 -1.92 -0.79
C ASN A 33 9.10 -2.11 -2.06
N LEU A 34 8.84 -3.18 -2.82
CA LEU A 34 9.52 -3.44 -4.09
C LEU A 34 9.06 -2.48 -5.19
N LEU A 35 7.75 -2.24 -5.30
CA LEU A 35 7.16 -1.43 -6.37
C LEU A 35 7.19 0.08 -6.08
N PHE A 36 7.13 0.46 -4.80
CA PHE A 36 7.00 1.84 -4.34
C PHE A 36 8.05 2.17 -3.26
N PRO A 37 9.35 2.18 -3.61
CA PRO A 37 10.43 2.34 -2.62
C PRO A 37 10.41 3.70 -1.89
N ASP A 38 9.87 4.75 -2.52
CA ASP A 38 9.77 6.10 -1.92
C ASP A 38 8.76 6.18 -0.75
N THR A 39 7.87 5.19 -0.64
CA THR A 39 6.88 5.05 0.42
C THR A 39 7.01 3.71 1.15
N ALA A 40 8.20 3.11 1.11
CA ALA A 40 8.45 1.81 1.71
C ALA A 40 8.15 1.78 3.21
N TYR A 41 7.52 0.70 3.65
CA TYR A 41 7.27 0.38 5.04
C TYR A 41 8.52 -0.15 5.74
N SER A 42 8.72 0.27 6.99
CA SER A 42 9.68 -0.31 7.93
C SER A 42 8.96 -0.91 9.13
N LEU A 43 9.31 -2.14 9.51
CA LEU A 43 8.73 -2.80 10.69
C LEU A 43 9.25 -2.14 11.97
N LEU A 44 8.34 -1.68 12.83
CA LEU A 44 8.68 -1.19 14.17
C LEU A 44 8.53 -2.28 15.23
N GLY A 45 7.56 -3.17 15.05
CA GLY A 45 7.33 -4.29 15.95
C GLY A 45 5.88 -4.75 15.99
N PHE A 46 5.54 -5.48 17.04
CA PHE A 46 4.23 -6.09 17.24
C PHE A 46 3.64 -5.65 18.56
N MET A 47 2.31 -5.60 18.61
CA MET A 47 1.59 -5.23 19.83
C MET A 47 0.32 -6.08 19.99
N LYS A 48 -0.15 -6.18 21.23
CA LYS A 48 -1.39 -6.86 21.56
C LYS A 48 -2.29 -5.90 22.33
N ILE A 49 -3.47 -5.60 21.77
CA ILE A 49 -4.46 -4.71 22.38
C ILE A 49 -5.77 -5.49 22.46
N ASN A 50 -6.37 -5.60 23.66
CA ASN A 50 -7.66 -6.28 23.85
C ASN A 50 -7.72 -7.69 23.23
N ASN A 51 -6.63 -8.45 23.36
CA ASN A 51 -6.45 -9.78 22.78
C ASN A 51 -6.31 -9.85 21.25
N THR A 52 -6.39 -8.73 20.54
CA THR A 52 -6.08 -8.63 19.11
C THR A 52 -4.59 -8.35 18.91
N PHE A 53 -3.99 -9.08 17.96
CA PHE A 53 -2.59 -8.88 17.57
C PHE A 53 -2.51 -7.86 16.44
N PHE A 54 -1.56 -6.94 16.56
CA PHE A 54 -1.32 -5.89 15.56
C PHE A 54 0.17 -5.82 15.24
N ILE A 55 0.46 -5.33 14.05
CA ILE A 55 1.78 -4.92 13.63
C ILE A 55 1.85 -3.39 13.59
N ALA A 56 2.98 -2.84 14.04
CA ALA A 56 3.29 -1.43 13.91
C ALA A 56 4.35 -1.26 12.81
N VAL A 57 4.04 -0.44 11.82
CA VAL A 57 4.95 -0.11 10.71
C VAL A 57 5.12 1.40 10.61
N GLN A 58 6.28 1.81 10.11
CA GLN A 58 6.60 3.20 9.78
C GLN A 58 6.60 3.38 8.26
N GLN A 59 6.11 4.51 7.78
CA GLN A 59 6.14 4.89 6.36
C GLN A 59 6.56 6.36 6.25
N PRO A 60 7.31 6.77 5.21
CA PRO A 60 7.56 8.18 4.92
C PRO A 60 6.27 9.01 4.87
N PHE A 61 6.28 10.16 5.52
CA PHE A 61 5.19 11.13 5.44
C PHE A 61 5.36 11.97 4.18
N ILE A 62 4.41 11.85 3.26
CA ILE A 62 4.37 12.65 2.04
C ILE A 62 3.31 13.73 2.20
N GLN A 63 3.72 15.00 2.05
CA GLN A 63 2.79 16.12 1.99
C GLN A 63 2.47 16.43 0.51
N GLY A 64 1.20 16.25 0.14
CA GLY A 64 0.70 16.48 -1.22
C GLY A 64 -0.83 16.51 -1.25
N ALA A 65 -1.42 16.39 -2.44
CA ALA A 65 -2.86 16.26 -2.65
C ALA A 65 -3.21 14.81 -3.00
N SER A 66 -4.48 14.42 -2.89
CA SER A 66 -4.95 13.15 -3.46
C SER A 66 -4.71 13.14 -4.98
N ALA A 67 -4.34 11.99 -5.53
CA ALA A 67 -4.08 11.85 -6.95
C ALA A 67 -5.35 11.71 -7.79
N ASP A 68 -5.29 12.17 -9.04
CA ASP A 68 -6.37 11.94 -9.99
C ASP A 68 -6.42 10.46 -10.41
N LEU A 69 -7.62 9.87 -10.40
CA LEU A 69 -7.84 8.47 -10.77
C LEU A 69 -7.35 8.15 -12.19
N SER A 70 -7.37 9.13 -13.11
CA SER A 70 -6.84 8.96 -14.46
C SER A 70 -5.33 8.75 -14.47
N ASP A 71 -4.60 9.45 -13.62
CA ASP A 71 -3.14 9.39 -13.55
C ASP A 71 -2.69 8.07 -12.89
N ILE A 72 -3.42 7.64 -11.84
CA ILE A 72 -3.25 6.31 -11.24
C ILE A 72 -3.45 5.22 -12.29
N ASN A 73 -4.57 5.27 -13.03
CA ASN A 73 -4.86 4.27 -14.06
C ASN A 73 -3.83 4.26 -15.18
N MET A 74 -3.37 5.43 -15.63
CA MET A 74 -2.34 5.57 -16.65
C MET A 74 -1.02 4.94 -16.19
N LEU A 75 -0.56 5.25 -14.98
CA LEU A 75 0.68 4.71 -14.43
C LEU A 75 0.60 3.20 -14.24
N LEU A 76 -0.48 2.68 -13.66
CA LEU A 76 -0.66 1.25 -13.44
C LEU A 76 -0.73 0.49 -14.78
N THR A 77 -1.46 1.02 -15.76
CA THR A 77 -1.55 0.44 -17.11
C THR A 77 -0.20 0.41 -17.81
N TYR A 78 0.58 1.49 -17.70
CA TYR A 78 1.94 1.55 -18.23
C TYR A 78 2.85 0.46 -17.61
N ASN A 79 2.61 0.10 -16.35
CA ASN A 79 3.35 -0.95 -15.63
C ASN A 79 2.68 -2.35 -15.70
N GLY A 80 1.83 -2.60 -16.69
CA GLY A 80 1.28 -3.93 -16.98
C GLY A 80 0.10 -4.36 -16.09
N PHE A 81 -0.44 -3.47 -15.28
CA PHE A 81 -1.69 -3.72 -14.56
C PHE A 81 -2.90 -3.33 -15.42
N SER A 82 -3.90 -4.20 -15.50
CA SER A 82 -5.17 -3.92 -16.16
C SER A 82 -6.25 -3.67 -15.11
N ASN A 83 -7.04 -2.60 -15.27
CA ASN A 83 -8.22 -2.39 -14.43
C ASN A 83 -9.25 -3.50 -14.70
N ILE A 84 -9.66 -4.23 -13.66
CA ILE A 84 -10.62 -5.34 -13.81
C ILE A 84 -12.02 -4.96 -13.32
N LYS A 85 -12.10 -4.17 -12.25
CA LYS A 85 -13.36 -3.75 -11.63
C LYS A 85 -13.08 -2.58 -10.70
N ARG A 86 -13.88 -1.51 -10.77
CA ARG A 86 -13.76 -0.33 -9.89
C ARG A 86 -12.30 0.16 -9.85
N GLN A 87 -11.67 0.13 -8.68
CA GLN A 87 -10.29 0.52 -8.45
C GLN A 87 -9.39 -0.69 -8.15
N ASP A 88 -9.77 -1.86 -8.66
CA ASP A 88 -8.98 -3.09 -8.55
C ASP A 88 -8.27 -3.35 -9.88
N TYR A 89 -7.00 -3.71 -9.78
CA TYR A 89 -6.08 -3.85 -10.89
C TYR A 89 -5.39 -5.21 -10.85
N PHE A 90 -5.19 -5.83 -12.01
CA PHE A 90 -4.57 -7.14 -12.12
C PHE A 90 -3.38 -7.12 -13.07
N ASN A 91 -2.25 -7.66 -12.63
CA ASN A 91 -1.10 -7.92 -13.48
C ASN A 91 -1.02 -9.43 -13.78
N ASP A 92 -1.23 -9.81 -15.04
CA ASP A 92 -1.30 -11.22 -15.43
C ASP A 92 0.07 -11.92 -15.44
N GLU A 93 1.13 -11.18 -15.75
CA GLU A 93 2.51 -11.67 -15.83
C GLU A 93 2.99 -12.18 -14.46
N PHE A 94 2.74 -11.40 -13.40
CA PHE A 94 3.12 -11.74 -12.03
C PHE A 94 1.99 -12.39 -11.22
N GLY A 95 0.78 -12.47 -11.76
CA GLY A 95 -0.39 -13.00 -11.05
C GLY A 95 -0.75 -12.18 -9.81
N LEU A 96 -0.59 -10.87 -9.88
CA LEU A 96 -0.81 -9.94 -8.77
C LEU A 96 -2.15 -9.23 -8.92
N LEU A 97 -2.96 -9.29 -7.87
CA LEU A 97 -4.14 -8.44 -7.69
C LEU A 97 -3.76 -7.29 -6.76
N LEU A 98 -4.06 -6.06 -7.18
CA LEU A 98 -3.95 -4.84 -6.39
C LEU A 98 -5.38 -4.29 -6.19
N GLU A 99 -5.90 -4.41 -4.97
CA GLU A 99 -7.22 -3.90 -4.60
C GLU A 99 -7.13 -2.54 -3.93
N ASP A 100 -8.29 -1.90 -3.76
CA ASP A 100 -8.47 -0.72 -2.90
C ASP A 100 -7.71 0.53 -3.42
N MET A 101 -7.48 0.67 -4.74
CA MET A 101 -6.73 1.83 -5.29
C MET A 101 -7.58 3.09 -5.43
N HIS A 102 -8.09 3.58 -4.31
CA HIS A 102 -8.76 4.87 -4.19
C HIS A 102 -7.78 6.04 -4.37
N ASP A 103 -8.30 7.20 -4.73
CA ASP A 103 -7.54 8.46 -4.82
C ASP A 103 -6.89 8.85 -3.48
N GLU A 104 -7.53 8.53 -2.35
CA GLU A 104 -6.98 8.76 -1.01
C GLU A 104 -5.74 7.90 -0.68
N ASN A 105 -5.54 6.78 -1.39
CA ASN A 105 -4.40 5.87 -1.17
C ASN A 105 -3.16 6.25 -2.01
N VAL A 106 -3.26 7.31 -2.81
CA VAL A 106 -2.17 7.82 -3.64
C VAL A 106 -2.04 9.33 -3.49
N ILE A 107 -0.86 9.77 -3.06
CA ILE A 107 -0.55 11.19 -2.92
C ILE A 107 0.12 11.68 -4.20
N ALA A 108 -0.48 12.66 -4.86
CA ALA A 108 0.14 13.43 -5.92
C ALA A 108 0.94 14.59 -5.33
N LYS A 109 2.20 14.68 -5.73
CA LYS A 109 3.07 15.81 -5.39
C LYS A 109 3.97 16.10 -6.59
N GLU A 110 3.90 17.34 -7.06
CA GLU A 110 4.59 17.76 -8.29
C GLU A 110 4.18 16.84 -9.46
N ASN A 111 5.13 16.17 -10.12
CA ASN A 111 4.87 15.24 -11.22
C ASN A 111 5.04 13.77 -10.79
N SER A 112 4.85 13.45 -9.51
CA SER A 112 5.05 12.11 -8.96
C SER A 112 3.85 11.63 -8.16
N LEU A 113 3.61 10.32 -8.23
CA LEU A 113 2.56 9.62 -7.49
C LEU A 113 3.20 8.74 -6.41
N PHE A 114 2.75 8.91 -5.18
CA PHE A 114 3.24 8.20 -4.01
C PHE A 114 2.15 7.31 -3.44
N PHE A 115 2.30 6.00 -3.60
CA PHE A 115 1.33 5.00 -3.16
C PHE A 115 1.53 4.73 -1.66
N ILE A 116 0.51 4.92 -0.84
CA ILE A 116 0.68 4.86 0.62
C ILE A 116 -0.09 3.74 1.29
N ASP A 117 -1.19 3.22 0.73
CA ASP A 117 -2.02 2.18 1.36
C ASP A 117 -2.49 1.16 0.30
N THR A 118 -1.57 0.34 -0.19
CA THR A 118 -1.85 -0.67 -1.23
C THR A 118 -2.19 -2.03 -0.62
N VAL A 119 -3.13 -2.75 -1.23
CA VAL A 119 -3.50 -4.11 -0.84
C VAL A 119 -3.18 -5.08 -1.99
N PHE A 120 -2.10 -5.83 -1.87
CA PHE A 120 -1.69 -6.83 -2.87
C PHE A 120 -2.07 -8.25 -2.46
N TYR A 121 -2.50 -9.05 -3.43
CA TYR A 121 -2.65 -10.50 -3.31
C TYR A 121 -1.92 -11.22 -4.44
N ILE A 122 -1.34 -12.36 -4.13
CA ILE A 122 -0.75 -13.28 -5.11
C ILE A 122 -1.79 -14.34 -5.44
N LEU A 123 -2.32 -14.32 -6.67
CA LEU A 123 -3.42 -15.21 -7.07
C LEU A 123 -2.97 -16.45 -7.87
N LYS A 124 -1.74 -16.46 -8.38
CA LYS A 124 -1.18 -17.62 -9.08
C LYS A 124 -0.12 -18.31 -8.21
N ARG A 125 -0.28 -19.62 -8.02
CA ARG A 125 0.79 -20.57 -7.70
C ARG A 125 0.89 -21.58 -8.83
#